data_AF-A0A800JG57-F1
#
_entry.id   AF-A0A800JG57-F1
#
_cell.length_a   1.000
_cell.length_b   1.000
_cell.length_c   1.000
_cell.angle_alpha   90.00
_cell.angle_beta   90.00
_cell.angle_gamma   90.00
#
_symmetry.space_group_name_H-M   'P 1'
#
loop_
_entity.id
_entity.type
_entity.pdbx_description
1 polymer ?
#
loop_
_entity_poly.entity_id
_entity_poly.type
_entity_poly.pdbx_seq_one_letter_code
_entity_poly.pdbx_strand_id
1 'polypeptide(L)'
;PYVAKHADKLCVVRSMTSNFSEHTTANYFLHTGFGQVGRPSMGSWFNYGLGTANQNLPGFIVLNGGLIPPGGLGCFSNGFLPAAYQASIFKYGTK
;
A
#
# COMPACT_ATOMS: atom_id res chain seq x y z
N PRO A 1 -5.81 20.62 -1.38
CA PRO A 1 -6.05 21.98 -0.83
C PRO A 1 -7.46 22.28 -0.27
N TYR A 2 -8.48 21.41 -0.41
CA TYR A 2 -9.84 21.69 0.12
C TYR A 2 -10.30 20.76 1.26
N VAL A 3 -9.44 19.85 1.73
CA VAL A 3 -9.78 18.86 2.77
C VAL A 3 -10.36 19.52 4.03
N ALA A 4 -9.81 20.67 4.44
CA ALA A 4 -10.27 21.40 5.62
C ALA A 4 -11.74 21.84 5.55
N LYS A 5 -12.30 22.10 4.35
CA LYS A 5 -13.71 22.49 4.18
C LYS A 5 -14.69 21.34 4.45
N HIS A 6 -14.18 20.12 4.59
CA HIS A 6 -14.98 18.90 4.79
C HIS A 6 -14.85 18.32 6.19
N ALA A 7 -14.25 19.04 7.16
CA ALA A 7 -13.95 18.52 8.49
C ALA A 7 -15.15 17.81 9.15
N ASP A 8 -16.34 18.39 9.10
CA ASP A 8 -17.57 17.83 9.68
C ASP A 8 -18.11 16.59 8.95
N LYS A 9 -17.59 16.29 7.75
CA LYS A 9 -17.97 15.13 6.92
C LYS A 9 -16.92 14.02 6.94
N LEU A 10 -15.80 14.22 7.62
CA LEU A 10 -14.75 13.20 7.73
C LEU A 10 -15.11 12.20 8.83
N CYS A 11 -15.04 10.91 8.51
CA CYS A 11 -15.00 9.86 9.52
C CYS A 11 -13.54 9.69 9.99
N VAL A 12 -13.30 9.79 11.29
CA VAL A 12 -11.97 9.58 11.88
C VAL A 12 -11.94 8.21 12.55
N VAL A 13 -11.16 7.28 11.99
CA VAL A 13 -10.94 5.97 12.59
C VAL A 13 -9.74 6.04 13.53
N ARG A 14 -9.97 5.82 14.84
CA ARG A 14 -8.92 5.78 15.88
C ARG A 14 -8.75 4.43 16.55
N SER A 15 -9.37 3.39 16.00
CA SER A 15 -9.40 2.03 16.56
C SER A 15 -8.33 1.09 15.99
N MET A 16 -7.41 1.58 15.16
CA MET A 16 -6.34 0.74 14.60
C MET A 16 -5.30 0.40 15.68
N THR A 17 -5.06 -0.89 15.88
CA THR A 17 -4.05 -1.43 16.80
C THR A 17 -3.12 -2.40 16.07
N SER A 18 -1.91 -2.58 16.58
CA SER A 18 -0.94 -3.58 16.10
C SER A 18 -0.39 -4.37 17.28
N ASN A 19 -0.22 -5.68 17.09
CA ASN A 19 0.41 -6.57 18.08
C ASN A 19 1.93 -6.68 17.89
N PHE A 20 2.49 -5.90 16.96
CA PHE A 20 3.90 -5.96 16.59
C PHE A 20 4.61 -4.66 17.00
N SER A 21 5.62 -4.78 17.86
CA SER A 21 6.45 -3.67 18.32
C SER A 21 7.63 -3.37 17.40
N GLU A 22 8.05 -4.35 16.59
CA GLU A 22 9.15 -4.21 15.65
C GLU A 22 8.69 -3.49 14.37
N HIS A 23 9.47 -2.51 13.91
CA HIS A 23 9.10 -1.61 12.82
C HIS A 23 8.82 -2.33 11.50
N THR A 24 9.64 -3.30 11.10
CA THR A 24 9.51 -4.06 9.84
C THR A 24 8.21 -4.88 9.83
N THR A 25 7.96 -5.59 10.92
CA THR A 25 6.80 -6.47 11.13
C THR A 25 5.51 -5.64 11.21
N ALA A 26 5.55 -4.49 11.90
CA ALA A 26 4.44 -3.55 11.94
C ALA A 26 4.14 -2.95 10.55
N ASN A 27 5.16 -2.68 9.72
CA ASN A 27 4.96 -2.22 8.34
C ASN A 27 4.32 -3.32 7.48
N TYR A 28 4.80 -4.57 7.57
CA TYR A 28 4.12 -5.68 6.89
C TYR A 28 2.67 -5.81 7.35
N PHE A 29 2.39 -5.69 8.65
CA PHE A 29 1.03 -5.78 9.16
C PHE A 29 0.14 -4.65 8.64
N LEU A 30 0.65 -3.41 8.61
CA LEU A 30 -0.08 -2.27 8.07
C LEU A 30 -0.45 -2.46 6.60
N HIS A 31 0.47 -2.99 5.80
CA HIS A 31 0.28 -3.11 4.36
C HIS A 31 -0.40 -4.41 3.91
N THR A 32 -0.24 -5.52 4.64
CA THR A 32 -0.69 -6.86 4.22
C THR A 32 -1.69 -7.50 5.19
N GLY A 33 -1.95 -6.87 6.34
CA GLY A 33 -2.73 -7.44 7.43
C GLY A 33 -2.02 -8.57 8.18
N PHE A 34 -0.73 -8.79 7.93
CA PHE A 34 0.07 -9.85 8.56
C PHE A 34 1.50 -9.40 8.82
N GLY A 35 2.08 -9.83 9.95
CA GLY A 35 3.41 -9.36 10.37
C GLY A 35 4.58 -9.93 9.56
N GLN A 36 4.38 -11.00 8.78
CA GLN A 36 5.45 -11.64 8.02
C GLN A 36 5.33 -11.36 6.52
N VAL A 37 6.47 -11.43 5.84
CA VAL A 37 6.56 -11.28 4.38
C VAL A 37 5.81 -12.40 3.64
N GLY A 38 5.38 -12.13 2.41
CA GLY A 38 4.83 -13.13 1.49
C GLY A 38 3.31 -13.06 1.32
N ARG A 39 2.61 -12.23 2.12
CA ARG A 39 1.19 -11.96 1.88
C ARG A 39 0.97 -10.80 0.91
N PRO A 40 -0.11 -10.84 0.11
CA PRO A 40 -0.42 -9.75 -0.78
C PRO A 40 -0.74 -8.48 0.00
N SER A 41 -0.18 -7.37 -0.47
CA SER A 41 -0.49 -6.05 0.06
C SER A 41 -1.93 -5.66 -0.24
N MET A 42 -2.43 -4.69 0.51
CA MET A 42 -3.77 -4.11 0.34
C MET A 42 -3.99 -3.59 -1.08
N GLY A 43 -2.98 -2.96 -1.68
CA GLY A 43 -3.04 -2.48 -3.07
C GLY A 43 -3.13 -3.63 -4.08
N SER A 44 -2.41 -4.73 -3.85
CA SER A 44 -2.51 -5.93 -4.67
C SER A 44 -3.88 -6.59 -4.56
N TRP A 45 -4.47 -6.65 -3.36
CA TRP A 45 -5.82 -7.15 -3.15
C TRP A 45 -6.89 -6.29 -3.85
N PHE A 46 -6.78 -4.97 -3.75
CA PHE A 46 -7.72 -4.08 -4.43
C PHE A 46 -7.61 -4.21 -5.94
N ASN A 47 -6.41 -4.23 -6.50
CA ASN A 47 -6.23 -4.42 -7.95
C ASN A 47 -6.71 -5.81 -8.41
N TYR A 48 -6.51 -6.85 -7.60
CA TYR A 48 -7.02 -8.19 -7.90
C TYR A 48 -8.56 -8.28 -7.87
N GLY A 49 -9.18 -7.77 -6.80
CA GLY A 49 -10.61 -7.91 -6.58
C GLY A 49 -11.47 -6.91 -7.34
N LEU A 50 -10.99 -5.68 -7.49
CA LEU A 50 -11.74 -4.59 -8.12
C LEU A 50 -11.24 -4.24 -9.53
N GLY A 51 -10.04 -4.70 -9.90
CA GLY A 51 -9.39 -4.32 -11.15
C GLY A 51 -8.95 -2.86 -11.15
N THR A 52 -8.74 -2.33 -12.36
CA THR A 52 -8.42 -0.93 -12.61
C THR A 52 -9.30 -0.40 -13.74
N ALA A 53 -9.86 0.80 -13.58
CA ALA A 53 -10.55 1.50 -14.67
C ALA A 53 -9.56 2.15 -15.66
N ASN A 54 -8.30 2.30 -15.26
CA ASN A 54 -7.26 2.88 -16.09
C ASN A 54 -6.67 1.82 -17.03
N GLN A 55 -6.66 2.12 -18.33
CA GLN A 55 -6.13 1.25 -19.39
C GLN A 55 -4.67 1.52 -19.74
N ASN A 56 -4.11 2.66 -19.27
CA ASN A 56 -2.82 3.15 -19.73
C ASN A 56 -1.70 3.05 -18.68
N LEU A 57 -2.01 2.70 -17.43
CA LEU A 57 -1.00 2.46 -16.38
C LEU A 57 -1.31 1.17 -15.61
N PRO A 58 -0.31 0.63 -14.87
CA PRO A 58 -0.53 -0.49 -13.96
C PRO A 58 -1.65 -0.20 -12.95
N GLY A 59 -2.43 -1.22 -12.60
CA GLY A 59 -3.53 -1.08 -11.66
C GLY A 59 -3.12 -0.84 -10.20
N PHE A 60 -1.86 -1.11 -9.85
CA PHE A 60 -1.29 -0.76 -8.55
C PHE A 60 0.06 -0.07 -8.70
N ILE A 61 0.12 1.20 -8.30
CA ILE A 61 1.30 2.06 -8.40
C ILE A 61 1.69 2.53 -7.00
N VAL A 62 2.99 2.51 -6.72
CA VAL A 62 3.59 3.13 -5.53
C VAL A 62 4.46 4.28 -5.99
N LEU A 63 4.10 5.49 -5.56
CA LEU A 63 4.91 6.68 -5.79
C LEU A 63 6.05 6.71 -4.77
N ASN A 64 7.29 6.57 -5.24
CA ASN A 64 8.46 6.58 -4.37
C ASN A 64 8.79 8.03 -3.96
N GLY A 65 8.47 8.37 -2.71
CA GLY A 65 8.79 9.66 -2.09
C GLY A 65 10.23 9.81 -1.59
N GLY A 66 11.13 8.87 -1.90
CA GLY A 66 12.54 8.90 -1.54
C GLY A 66 12.90 8.00 -0.34
N LEU A 67 11.92 7.47 0.38
CA LEU A 67 12.12 6.52 1.47
C LEU A 67 11.30 5.25 1.21
N ILE A 68 11.94 4.10 1.38
CA ILE A 68 11.29 2.79 1.36
C ILE A 68 10.99 2.41 2.81
N PRO A 69 9.77 1.92 3.14
CA PRO A 69 9.46 1.50 4.49
C PRO A 69 10.42 0.41 5.00
N PRO A 70 10.66 0.33 6.33
CA PRO A 70 11.20 -0.88 6.95
C PRO A 70 10.40 -2.10 6.50
N GLY A 71 11.06 -3.15 5.99
CA GLY A 71 10.42 -4.27 5.28
C GLY A 71 10.50 -4.20 3.75
N GLY A 72 11.00 -3.09 3.20
CA GLY A 72 11.35 -2.96 1.80
C GLY A 72 10.14 -3.00 0.86
N LEU A 73 10.39 -3.40 -0.39
CA LEU A 73 9.33 -3.55 -1.39
C LEU A 73 8.38 -4.71 -1.10
N GLY A 74 8.72 -5.59 -0.15
CA GLY A 74 7.84 -6.67 0.31
C GLY A 74 6.52 -6.15 0.88
N CYS A 75 6.51 -4.94 1.45
CA CYS A 75 5.29 -4.26 1.92
C CYS A 75 4.27 -4.03 0.78
N PHE A 76 4.72 -4.01 -0.47
CA PHE A 76 3.88 -3.79 -1.65
C PHE A 76 3.82 -5.02 -2.56
N SER A 77 4.07 -6.21 -2.00
CA SER A 77 4.12 -7.45 -2.78
C SER A 77 2.73 -7.93 -3.19
N ASN A 78 2.65 -8.62 -4.34
CA ASN A 78 1.51 -9.44 -4.74
C ASN A 78 1.40 -10.74 -3.93
N GLY A 79 2.41 -11.12 -3.16
CA GLY A 79 2.44 -12.39 -2.43
C GLY A 79 2.17 -13.57 -3.36
N PHE A 80 1.15 -14.36 -3.03
CA PHE A 80 0.70 -15.50 -3.83
C PHE A 80 -0.29 -15.15 -4.97
N LEU A 81 -0.70 -13.88 -5.11
CA LEU A 81 -1.52 -13.47 -6.26
C LEU A 81 -0.68 -13.47 -7.54
N PRO A 82 -1.30 -13.54 -8.74
CA PRO A 82 -0.57 -13.47 -9.99
C PRO A 82 0.37 -12.25 -10.07
N ALA A 83 1.50 -12.39 -10.77
CA ALA A 83 2.52 -11.35 -10.90
C ALA A 83 1.98 -10.03 -11.48
N ALA A 84 0.88 -10.09 -12.24
CA ALA A 84 0.19 -8.91 -12.77
C ALA A 84 -0.32 -7.93 -11.69
N TYR A 85 -0.43 -8.37 -10.43
CA TYR A 85 -0.91 -7.56 -9.30
C TYR A 85 0.22 -7.03 -8.40
N GLN A 86 1.47 -7.18 -8.82
CA GLN A 86 2.63 -6.60 -8.14
C GLN A 86 2.63 -5.08 -8.27
N ALA A 87 3.01 -4.37 -7.20
CA ALA A 87 3.17 -2.93 -7.25
C ALA A 87 4.21 -2.49 -8.28
N SER A 88 3.84 -1.52 -9.11
CA SER A 88 4.78 -0.80 -9.97
C SER A 88 5.34 0.42 -9.24
N ILE A 89 6.65 0.45 -9.01
CA ILE A 89 7.29 1.55 -8.27
C ILE A 89 7.66 2.67 -9.24
N PHE A 90 7.05 3.84 -9.05
CA PHE A 90 7.31 5.03 -9.84
C PHE A 90 8.32 5.89 -9.10
N LYS A 91 9.49 6.10 -9.73
CA LYS A 91 10.50 7.02 -9.21
C LYS A 91 10.13 8.44 -9.59
N TYR A 92 10.48 9.41 -8.74
CA TYR A 92 10.41 10.80 -9.13
C TYR A 92 11.37 11.04 -10.30
N GLY A 93 10.93 11.81 -11.30
CA GLY A 93 11.80 12.23 -12.39
C GLY A 93 12.83 13.22 -11.86
N THR A 94 14.10 12.85 -11.88
CA THR A 94 15.19 13.84 -11.84
C THR A 94 15.17 14.55 -13.19
N LYS A 95 14.91 15.85 -13.18
CA LYS A 95 15.24 16.70 -14.33
C LYS A 95 16.75 16.67 -14.58
#